data_AF-A0A2V7PQD1-F1
#
_entry.id   AF-A0A2V7PQD1-F1
#
_cell.length_a   1.000
_cell.length_b   1.000
_cell.length_c   1.000
_cell.angle_alpha   90.00
_cell.angle_beta   90.00
_cell.angle_gamma   90.00
#
_symmetry.space_group_name_H-M   'P 1'
#
loop_
_entity.id
_entity.type
_entity.pdbx_description
1 polymer ?
#
loop_
_entity_poly.entity_id
_entity_poly.type
_entity_poly.pdbx_seq_one_letter_code
_entity_poly.pdbx_strand_id
1 'polypeptide(L)' 'MSWIVRVRSASTKGWQVRLPFGKVNPKTKSRRFRSRLFSDSVYGGSKKAKKAAERWLRKAK' A
#
# COMPACT_ATOMS: atom_id res chain seq x y z
N MET A 1 -9.30 6.14 6.23
CA MET A 1 -9.10 4.67 6.17
C MET A 1 -7.99 4.37 5.18
N SER A 2 -6.75 4.47 5.62
CA SER A 2 -5.59 4.10 4.83
C SER A 2 -4.97 2.87 5.48
N TRP A 3 -4.59 1.86 4.70
CA TRP A 3 -4.08 0.61 5.24
C TRP A 3 -2.81 0.16 4.53
N ILE A 4 -1.94 -0.50 5.28
CA ILE A 4 -0.73 -1.13 4.78
C ILE A 4 -0.93 -2.64 4.87
N VAL A 5 -0.87 -3.33 3.74
CA VAL A 5 -1.07 -4.78 3.66
C VAL A 5 0.24 -5.45 3.33
N ARG A 6 0.53 -6.56 4.01
CA ARG A 6 1.67 -7.40 3.65
C ARG A 6 1.34 -8.18 2.37
N VAL A 7 2.18 -8.04 1.35
CA VAL A 7 2.07 -8.80 0.10
C VAL A 7 3.08 -9.94 0.12
N ARG A 8 2.59 -11.15 -0.09
CA ARG A 8 3.38 -12.37 -0.29
C ARG A 8 2.75 -13.16 -1.42
N SER A 9 3.32 -13.06 -2.61
CA SER A 9 3.03 -13.94 -3.76
C SER A 9 4.30 -14.68 -4.17
N ALA A 10 4.18 -15.61 -5.11
CA ALA A 10 5.32 -16.38 -5.63
C ALA A 10 6.44 -15.46 -6.15
N SER A 11 6.09 -14.36 -6.82
CA SER A 11 7.03 -13.42 -7.44
C SER A 11 7.24 -12.12 -6.67
N THR A 12 6.39 -11.80 -5.69
CA THR A 12 6.39 -10.48 -5.03
C THR A 12 6.25 -10.60 -3.52
N LYS A 13 7.24 -10.10 -2.79
CA LYS A 13 7.20 -9.95 -1.32
C LYS A 13 7.40 -8.48 -0.98
N GLY A 14 6.53 -7.92 -0.16
CA GLY A 14 6.56 -6.48 0.12
C GLY A 14 5.43 -5.99 1.01
N TRP A 15 5.32 -4.68 1.13
CA TRP A 15 4.23 -3.99 1.81
C TRP A 15 3.52 -3.09 0.82
N GLN A 16 2.19 -3.20 0.70
CA GLN A 16 1.40 -2.35 -0.18
C GLN A 16 0.60 -1.35 0.65
N VAL A 17 0.84 -0.06 0.44
CA VAL A 17 -0.01 0.99 1.00
C VAL A 17 -1.16 1.23 0.05
N ARG A 18 -2.39 1.31 0.58
CA ARG A 18 -3.60 1.66 -0.18
C ARG A 18 -4.27 2.87 0.46
N LEU A 19 -4.41 3.93 -0.33
CA LEU A 19 -5.02 5.19 0.05
C LEU A 19 -6.35 5.35 -0.69
N PRO A 20 -7.48 5.57 -0.01
CA PRO A 20 -8.72 5.88 -0.68
C PRO A 20 -8.57 7.19 -1.47
N PHE A 21 -9.04 7.19 -2.71
CA PHE A 21 -8.94 8.35 -3.59
C PHE A 21 -10.24 8.54 -4.37
N GLY A 22 -10.68 9.80 -4.46
CA GLY A 22 -11.91 10.18 -5.15
C GLY A 22 -13.20 9.83 -4.39
N LYS A 23 -14.34 10.08 -5.04
CA LYS A 23 -15.66 9.75 -4.51
C LYS A 23 -15.95 8.24 -4.69
N VAL A 24 -16.77 7.70 -3.80
CA VAL A 24 -17.30 6.32 -3.94
C VAL A 24 -18.19 6.27 -5.17
N ASN A 25 -18.04 5.25 -6.00
CA ASN A 25 -18.93 5.06 -7.14
C ASN A 25 -20.35 4.76 -6.61
N PRO A 26 -21.36 5.61 -6.91
CA PRO A 26 -22.69 5.45 -6.35
C PRO A 26 -23.42 4.20 -6.85
N LYS A 27 -23.10 3.72 -8.06
CA LYS A 27 -23.74 2.54 -8.69
C LYS A 27 -23.22 1.23 -8.14
N THR A 28 -21.89 1.08 -8.04
CA THR A 28 -21.26 -0.18 -7.62
C THR A 28 -20.91 -0.19 -6.12
N LYS A 29 -21.10 0.94 -5.42
CA LYS A 29 -20.63 1.17 -4.05
C LYS A 29 -19.12 0.96 -3.86
N SER A 30 -18.35 0.85 -4.94
CA SER A 30 -16.91 0.59 -4.91
C SER A 30 -16.12 1.86 -4.61
N ARG A 31 -15.07 1.76 -3.79
CA ARG A 31 -14.14 2.85 -3.50
C ARG A 31 -12.83 2.64 -4.28
N ARG A 32 -12.33 3.69 -4.93
CA ARG A 32 -11.03 3.64 -5.61
C ARG A 32 -9.91 3.83 -4.59
N PHE A 33 -8.79 3.15 -4.82
CA PHE A 33 -7.60 3.27 -4.00
C PHE A 33 -6.39 3.58 -4.88
N ARG A 34 -5.61 4.59 -4.51
CA ARG A 34 -4.23 4.74 -4.98
C ARG A 34 -3.37 3.79 -4.16
N SER A 35 -2.64 2.91 -4.83
CA SER A 35 -1.79 1.94 -4.14
C SER A 35 -0.33 2.07 -4.56
N ARG A 36 0.58 1.79 -3.62
CA ARG A 36 2.03 1.74 -3.86
C ARG A 36 2.62 0.54 -3.16
N LEU A 37 3.39 -0.26 -3.91
CA LEU A 37 4.10 -1.42 -3.39
C LEU A 37 5.53 -1.04 -2.98
N PHE A 38 5.94 -1.52 -1.81
CA PHE A 38 7.28 -1.43 -1.27
C PHE A 38 7.84 -2.85 -1.18
N SER A 39 8.58 -3.28 -2.20
CA SER A 39 9.10 -4.66 -2.28
C SER A 39 10.27 -4.89 -1.32
N ASP A 40 10.36 -6.10 -0.79
CA ASP A 40 11.45 -6.47 0.11
C ASP A 40 12.81 -6.42 -0.59
N SER A 41 12.88 -6.85 -1.85
CA SER A 41 14.13 -6.85 -2.62
C SER A 41 14.70 -5.44 -2.82
N VAL A 42 13.85 -4.47 -3.16
CA VAL A 42 14.28 -3.08 -3.39
C VAL A 42 14.67 -2.39 -2.09
N TYR A 43 13.93 -2.63 -1.01
CA TYR A 43 14.14 -1.93 0.26
C TYR A 43 15.08 -2.66 1.22
N GLY A 44 15.69 -3.78 0.82
CA GLY A 44 16.64 -4.53 1.65
C GLY A 44 15.99 -5.28 2.81
N GLY A 45 14.80 -5.83 2.58
CA GLY A 45 14.08 -6.74 3.47
C GLY A 45 12.77 -6.18 4.03
N SER A 46 11.96 -7.08 4.59
CA SER A 46 10.60 -6.79 5.09
C SER A 46 10.53 -5.64 6.10
N LYS A 47 11.46 -5.57 7.06
CA LYS A 47 11.46 -4.52 8.10
C LYS A 47 11.68 -3.13 7.48
N LYS A 48 12.62 -3.00 6.54
CA LYS A 48 12.92 -1.73 5.86
C LYS A 48 11.80 -1.34 4.90
N ALA A 49 11.27 -2.31 4.15
CA ALA A 49 10.09 -2.11 3.30
C ALA A 49 8.87 -1.62 4.10
N LYS A 50 8.62 -2.19 5.30
CA LYS A 50 7.55 -1.74 6.21
C LYS A 50 7.75 -0.29 6.64
N LYS A 51 8.96 0.07 7.10
CA LYS A 51 9.29 1.45 7.51
C LYS A 51 9.11 2.45 6.36
N ALA A 52 9.49 2.08 5.14
CA ALA A 52 9.29 2.92 3.97
C ALA A 52 7.81 3.11 3.65
N ALA A 53 7.02 2.04 3.70
CA ALA A 53 5.56 2.07 3.53
C ALA A 53 4.88 2.97 4.59
N GLU A 54 5.26 2.84 5.86
CA GLU A 54 4.77 3.68 6.96
C GLU A 54 5.15 5.15 6.79
N ARG A 55 6.40 5.44 6.37
CA ARG A 55 6.86 6.81 6.10
C ARG A 55 6.07 7.44 4.95
N TRP A 56 5.84 6.69 3.88
CA TRP A 56 5.05 7.16 2.75
C TRP A 56 3.59 7.39 3.15
N LEU A 57 3.01 6.49 3.94
CA LEU A 57 1.65 6.66 4.46
C LEU A 57 1.51 7.92 5.32
N ARG A 58 2.49 8.19 6.20
CA ARG A 58 2.51 9.41 7.02
C ARG A 58 2.58 10.69 6.19
N LYS A 59 3.33 10.68 5.09
CA LYS A 59 3.43 11.85 4.18
C LYS A 59 2.18 12.08 3.33
N ALA A 60 1.38 11.04 3.12
CA ALA A 60 0.19 11.10 2.29
C ALA A 60 -1.11 11.35 3.07
N LYS A 61 -1.01 11.44 4.39
CA LYS A 61 -2.08 11.85 5.30
C LYS A 61 -1.93 13.33 5.60
#